data_AF-A0A951V5V6-F1
#
_entry.id   AF-A0A951V5V6-F1
#
_cell.length_a   1.000
_cell.length_b   1.000
_cell.length_c   1.000
_cell.angle_alpha   90.00
_cell.angle_beta   90.00
_cell.angle_gamma   90.00
#
_symmetry.space_group_name_H-M   'P 1'
#
loop_
_entity.id
_entity.type
_entity.pdbx_description
1 polymer ?
#
loop_
_entity_poly.entity_id
_entity_poly.type
_entity_poly.pdbx_seq_one_letter_code
_entity_poly.pdbx_strand_id
1 'polypeptide(L)' 'MSTVELRHYIIEKLSYIDDISFLKAIKTIVESKADEKVYQLSDIQKKRIEASREQVKKGQTISNEALNKEVLQWLNSK' A
#
# COMPACT_ATOMS: atom_id res chain seq x y z
N MET A 1 4.16 -17.94 -17.55
CA MET A 1 3.59 -16.69 -16.99
C MET A 1 3.33 -16.89 -15.51
N SER A 2 3.96 -16.09 -14.65
CA SER A 2 3.77 -16.11 -13.20
C SER A 2 2.44 -15.45 -12.79
N THR A 3 2.01 -15.64 -11.54
CA THR A 3 0.83 -14.97 -10.98
C THR A 3 0.96 -13.44 -11.02
N VAL A 4 2.18 -12.91 -10.97
CA VAL A 4 2.43 -11.46 -11.09
C VAL A 4 2.23 -11.02 -12.53
N GLU A 5 2.83 -11.73 -13.48
CA GLU A 5 2.71 -11.42 -14.92
C GLU A 5 1.26 -11.51 -15.40
N LEU A 6 0.51 -12.53 -14.95
CA LEU A 6 -0.90 -12.69 -15.30
C LEU A 6 -1.76 -11.52 -14.78
N ARG A 7 -1.50 -11.04 -13.54
CA ARG A 7 -2.22 -9.88 -12.99
C ARG A 7 -1.96 -8.62 -13.79
N HIS A 8 -0.71 -8.33 -14.13
CA HIS A 8 -0.37 -7.18 -14.95
C HIS A 8 -1.02 -7.25 -16.33
N TYR A 9 -0.97 -8.42 -16.98
CA TYR A 9 -1.61 -8.64 -18.27
C TYR A 9 -3.12 -8.38 -18.23
N ILE A 10 -3.82 -8.87 -17.19
CA ILE A 10 -5.26 -8.62 -17.02
C ILE A 10 -5.53 -7.13 -16.84
N ILE A 11 -4.78 -6.45 -15.96
CA ILE A 11 -4.94 -4.99 -15.72
C ILE A 11 -4.77 -4.20 -17.02
N GLU A 12 -3.76 -4.55 -17.83
CA GLU A 12 -3.53 -3.93 -19.13
C GLU A 12 -4.71 -4.16 -20.08
N LYS A 13 -5.27 -5.39 -20.14
CA LYS A 13 -6.45 -5.65 -20.98
C LYS A 13 -7.68 -4.89 -20.54
N LEU A 14 -7.87 -4.70 -19.23
CA LEU A 14 -8.97 -3.92 -18.70
C LEU A 14 -8.89 -2.44 -19.08
N SER A 15 -7.68 -1.87 -19.27
CA SER A 15 -7.54 -0.45 -19.61
C SER A 15 -7.96 -0.09 -21.04
N TYR A 16 -8.20 -1.08 -21.91
CA TYR A 16 -8.69 -0.88 -23.28
C TYR A 16 -10.21 -1.06 -23.42
N ILE A 17 -10.93 -1.30 -22.32
CA ILE A 17 -12.39 -1.54 -22.34
C ILE A 17 -13.12 -0.25 -21.98
N ASP A 18 -13.94 0.25 -22.89
CA ASP A 18 -14.79 1.44 -22.67
C ASP A 18 -16.22 1.09 -22.20
N ASP A 19 -16.63 -0.18 -22.33
CA ASP A 19 -17.97 -0.64 -21.93
C ASP A 19 -18.09 -0.72 -20.39
N ILE A 20 -18.74 0.30 -19.82
CA ILE A 20 -18.97 0.41 -18.38
C ILE A 20 -19.84 -0.74 -17.82
N SER A 21 -20.77 -1.28 -18.60
CA SER A 21 -21.64 -2.38 -18.14
C SER A 21 -20.83 -3.66 -18.03
N PHE A 22 -19.94 -3.90 -18.99
CA PHE A 22 -19.02 -5.02 -18.96
C PHE A 22 -18.00 -4.89 -17.81
N LEU A 23 -17.41 -3.71 -17.62
CA LEU A 23 -16.52 -3.43 -16.48
C LEU A 23 -17.20 -3.65 -15.13
N LYS A 24 -18.47 -3.28 -14.99
CA LYS A 24 -19.27 -3.55 -13.77
C LYS A 24 -19.44 -5.05 -13.52
N ALA A 25 -19.73 -5.84 -14.56
CA ALA A 25 -19.85 -7.29 -14.42
C ALA A 25 -18.52 -7.93 -13.99
N ILE A 26 -17.39 -7.50 -14.59
CA ILE A 26 -16.05 -7.95 -14.21
C ILE A 26 -15.76 -7.60 -12.74
N LYS A 27 -16.05 -6.36 -12.33
CA LYS A 27 -15.90 -5.92 -10.93
C LYS A 27 -16.62 -6.87 -9.97
N THR A 28 -17.89 -7.18 -10.22
CA THR A 28 -18.68 -8.10 -9.38
C THR A 28 -18.05 -9.49 -9.29
N ILE A 29 -17.55 -10.04 -10.40
CA ILE A 29 -16.87 -11.34 -10.41
C ILE A 29 -15.60 -11.30 -9.56
N VAL A 30 -14.77 -10.26 -9.75
CA VAL A 30 -13.50 -10.10 -9.01
C VAL A 30 -13.77 -9.95 -7.52
N GLU A 31 -14.71 -9.09 -7.10
CA GLU A 31 -15.06 -8.89 -5.69
C GLU A 31 -15.59 -10.17 -5.04
N SER A 32 -16.34 -11.01 -5.76
CA SER A 32 -16.86 -12.29 -5.24
C SER A 32 -15.77 -13.32 -4.94
N LYS A 33 -14.56 -13.13 -5.49
CA LYS A 33 -13.42 -14.05 -5.38
C LYS A 33 -12.21 -13.41 -4.71
N ALA A 34 -12.19 -12.09 -4.57
CA ALA A 34 -11.15 -11.37 -3.88
C ALA A 34 -11.18 -11.76 -2.41
N ASP A 35 -10.06 -12.27 -1.90
CA ASP A 35 -9.86 -12.45 -0.47
C ASP A 35 -9.54 -11.07 0.13
N GLU A 36 -10.57 -10.23 0.24
CA GLU A 36 -10.51 -8.89 0.86
C GLU A 36 -10.36 -8.98 2.39
N LYS A 37 -9.56 -9.93 2.88
CA LYS A 37 -9.18 -9.96 4.28
C LYS A 37 -8.53 -8.62 4.61
N VAL A 38 -9.19 -7.89 5.50
CA VAL A 38 -8.60 -6.73 6.17
C VAL A 38 -7.22 -7.16 6.66
N TYR A 39 -6.18 -6.47 6.15
CA TYR A 39 -4.80 -6.79 6.49
C TYR A 39 -4.64 -6.76 8.02
N GLN A 40 -4.36 -7.91 8.61
CA GLN A 40 -4.21 -8.03 10.05
C GLN A 40 -2.79 -7.62 10.43
N LEU A 41 -2.68 -6.49 11.12
CA LEU A 41 -1.41 -6.04 11.66
C LEU A 41 -0.88 -7.04 12.69
N SER A 42 0.42 -7.31 12.65
CA SER A 42 1.10 -8.05 13.72
C SER A 42 1.12 -7.23 15.01
N ASP A 43 1.30 -7.90 16.15
CA ASP A 43 1.37 -7.20 17.44
C ASP A 43 2.53 -6.20 17.50
N ILE A 44 3.63 -6.48 16.79
CA ILE A 44 4.77 -5.56 16.67
C ILE A 44 4.33 -4.30 15.89
N GLN A 45 3.62 -4.46 14.77
CA GLN A 45 3.13 -3.33 13.98
C GLN A 45 2.12 -2.49 14.79
N LYS A 46 1.20 -3.13 15.51
CA LYS A 46 0.25 -2.44 16.40
C LYS A 46 0.97 -1.62 17.47
N LYS A 47 1.94 -2.22 18.17
CA LYS A 47 2.76 -1.53 19.18
C LYS A 47 3.52 -0.33 18.60
N ARG A 48 4.11 -0.48 17.41
CA ARG A 48 4.82 0.61 16.73
C ARG A 48 3.89 1.77 16.37
N ILE A 49 2.70 1.47 15.88
CA ILE A 49 1.70 2.49 15.55
C ILE A 49 1.26 3.22 16.83
N GLU A 50 0.99 2.49 17.91
CA GLU A 50 0.58 3.11 19.18
C GLU A 50 1.68 4.03 19.73
N ALA A 51 2.93 3.56 19.74
CA ALA A 51 4.07 4.38 20.15
C ALA A 51 4.21 5.64 19.28
N SER A 52 4.03 5.52 17.96
CA SER A 52 4.09 6.66 17.04
C SER A 52 2.97 7.67 17.30
N ARG A 53 1.74 7.22 17.61
CA ARG A 53 0.63 8.10 17.98
C ARG A 53 0.94 8.87 19.27
N GLU A 54 1.52 8.21 20.27
CA GLU A 54 1.94 8.86 21.51
C GLU A 54 3.09 9.86 21.30
N GLN A 55 4.05 9.54 20.44
CA GLN A 55 5.12 10.47 20.05
C GLN A 55 4.56 11.74 19.40
N VAL A 56 3.61 11.60 18.48
CA VAL A 56 2.95 12.74 17.83
C VAL A 56 2.22 13.61 18.86
N LYS A 57 1.44 13.00 19.77
CA LYS A 57 0.75 13.73 20.85
C LYS A 57 1.71 14.51 21.76
N LYS A 58 2.92 13.98 21.98
CA LYS A 58 3.97 14.60 22.80
C LYS A 58 4.84 15.61 22.03
N GLY A 59 4.55 15.86 20.75
CA GLY A 59 5.38 16.72 19.90
C GLY A 59 6.76 16.13 19.60
N GLN A 60 6.95 14.83 19.79
CA GLN A 60 8.20 14.10 19.49
C GLN A 60 8.27 13.78 18.00
N THR A 61 8.17 14.82 17.18
CA THR A 61 8.20 14.77 15.72
C THR A 61 9.37 15.57 15.20
N ILE A 62 9.89 15.18 14.05
CA ILE A 62 10.89 15.96 13.32
C ILE A 62 10.26 16.51 12.04
N SER A 63 10.82 17.60 11.51
CA SER A 63 10.37 18.12 10.22
C SER A 63 10.78 17.16 9.09
N ASN A 64 10.04 17.22 7.99
CA ASN A 64 10.33 16.41 6.80
C ASN A 64 11.73 16.72 6.24
N GLU A 65 12.16 17.98 6.30
CA GLU A 65 13.49 18.41 5.86
C GLU A 65 14.61 17.78 6.73
N ALA A 66 14.41 17.75 8.05
CA ALA A 66 15.36 17.14 8.97
C ALA A 66 15.47 15.62 8.73
N LEU A 67 14.33 14.94 8.58
CA LEU A 67 14.28 13.51 8.25
C LEU A 67 15.01 13.21 6.94
N ASN A 68 14.73 13.98 5.88
CA ASN A 68 15.37 13.77 4.58
C ASN A 68 16.89 13.96 4.66
N LYS A 69 17.36 14.92 5.45
CA LYS A 69 18.80 15.12 5.65
C LYS A 69 19.45 13.91 6.33
N GLU A 70 18.82 13.36 7.38
CA GLU A 70 19.32 12.15 8.07
C GLU A 70 19.35 10.94 7.14
N VAL A 71 18.30 10.75 6.33
CA VAL A 71 18.23 9.65 5.35
C VAL A 71 19.35 9.77 4.31
N LEU A 72 19.58 10.96 3.76
CA LEU A 72 20.65 11.20 2.79
C LEU A 72 22.05 10.98 3.42
N GLN A 73 22.25 11.43 4.66
CA GLN A 73 23.50 11.18 5.38
C GLN A 73 23.75 9.69 5.59
N TRP A 74 22.72 8.93 5.97
CA TRP A 74 22.82 7.48 6.11
C TRP A 74 23.13 6.79 4.78
N LEU A 75 22.47 7.18 3.69
CA LEU A 75 22.74 6.61 2.36
C LEU A 75 24.17 6.86 1.89
N ASN A 76 24.73 8.04 2.16
CA ASN A 76 26.09 8.42 1.79
C ASN A 76 27.16 7.90 2.77
N SER A 77 26.76 7.25 3.87
CA SER A 77 27.68 6.63 4.85
C SER A 77 28.06 5.19 4.50
N LYS A 78 27.55 4.67 3.38
CA LYS A 78 27.93 3.40 2.77
C LYS A 78 28.72 3.64 1.50
#